data_AF-A0A2H6B6N1-F1
#
_entry.id   AF-A0A2H6B6N1-F1
#
_cell.length_a   1.000
_cell.length_b   1.000
_cell.length_c   1.000
_cell.angle_alpha   90.00
_cell.angle_beta   90.00
_cell.angle_gamma   90.00
#
_symmetry.space_group_name_H-M   'P 1'
#
loop_
_entity.id
_entity.type
_entity.pdbx_description
1 polymer ?
#
loop_
_entity_poly.entity_id
_entity_poly.type
_entity_poly.pdbx_seq_one_letter_code
_entity_poly.pdbx_strand_id
1 'polypeptide(L)'
;MSGDEFRTPEERGEHVYELLERGRALLAAGDFMAAQVPLERARRLEPDKSSIREALGRAYFRSGRFEEAREEFAAVVERYPVDDYAHYCLGRAAEKTGRHLEARRHAALAACMRPDRADYRAFLERLRAS
;
A
#
# COMPACT_ATOMS: atom_id res chain seq x y z
N MET A 1 -1.82 6.12 28.40
CA MET A 1 -2.37 7.36 27.84
C MET A 1 -1.30 7.93 26.93
N SER A 2 -1.47 7.85 25.61
CA SER A 2 -0.47 8.38 24.66
C SER A 2 -0.67 9.88 24.52
N GLY A 3 0.42 10.65 24.40
CA GLY A 3 0.38 12.10 24.14
C GLY A 3 -0.30 12.52 22.83
N ASP A 4 -0.94 11.58 22.11
CA ASP A 4 -1.74 11.82 20.92
C ASP A 4 -3.16 12.31 21.25
N GLU A 5 -3.69 12.01 22.43
CA GLU A 5 -5.08 12.36 22.81
C GLU A 5 -5.28 13.85 23.12
N PHE A 6 -4.22 14.57 23.46
CA PHE A 6 -4.27 15.98 23.86
C PHE A 6 -3.95 16.96 22.72
N ARG A 7 -3.68 16.47 21.50
CA ARG A 7 -3.36 17.33 20.35
C ARG A 7 -4.59 17.92 19.70
N THR A 8 -4.48 19.19 19.32
CA THR A 8 -5.41 19.87 18.43
C THR A 8 -5.48 19.17 17.06
N PRO A 9 -6.55 19.36 16.27
CA PRO A 9 -6.64 18.82 14.92
C PRO A 9 -5.45 19.19 14.04
N GLU A 10 -4.96 20.43 14.14
CA GLU A 10 -3.81 20.94 13.39
C GLU A 10 -2.51 20.21 13.79
N GLU A 11 -2.19 20.15 15.09
CA GLU A 11 -1.01 19.45 15.61
C GLU A 11 -1.06 17.93 15.34
N ARG A 12 -2.27 17.37 15.28
CA ARG A 12 -2.48 15.96 14.91
C ARG A 12 -2.16 15.75 13.43
N GLY A 13 -2.60 16.65 12.56
CA GLY A 13 -2.27 16.61 11.13
C GLY A 13 -0.77 16.73 10.86
N GLU A 14 -0.10 17.69 11.50
CA GLU A 14 1.36 17.85 11.42
C GLU A 14 2.11 16.61 11.91
N HIS A 15 1.69 16.04 13.03
CA HIS A 15 2.27 14.82 13.56
C HIS A 15 2.07 13.60 12.64
N VAL A 16 0.90 13.46 12.04
CA VAL A 16 0.63 12.39 11.06
C VAL A 16 1.52 12.55 9.84
N TYR A 17 1.72 13.80 9.38
CA TYR A 17 2.62 14.10 8.28
C TYR A 17 4.08 13.71 8.60
N GLU A 18 4.59 14.07 9.79
CA GLU A 18 5.92 13.66 10.24
C GLU A 18 6.10 12.14 10.28
N LEU A 19 5.11 11.41 10.80
CA LEU A 19 5.12 9.95 10.82
C LEU A 19 5.13 9.36 9.41
N LEU A 20 4.31 9.90 8.51
CA LEU A 20 4.27 9.47 7.11
C LEU A 20 5.62 9.70 6.42
N GLU A 21 6.21 10.89 6.57
CA GLU A 21 7.49 11.22 5.95
C GLU A 21 8.64 10.38 6.50
N ARG A 22 8.67 10.13 7.81
CA ARG A 22 9.63 9.18 8.40
C ARG A 22 9.47 7.77 7.83
N GLY A 23 8.23 7.30 7.71
CA GLY A 23 7.94 6.00 7.09
C GLY A 23 8.42 5.91 5.64
N ARG A 24 8.20 6.96 4.86
CA ARG A 24 8.67 7.07 3.47
C ARG A 24 10.19 7.11 3.37
N ALA A 25 10.86 7.82 4.26
CA ALA A 25 12.32 7.84 4.31
C ALA A 25 12.89 6.45 4.59
N LEU A 26 12.31 5.69 5.54
CA LEU A 26 12.71 4.32 5.83
C LEU A 26 12.43 3.37 4.65
N LEU A 27 11.30 3.53 3.95
CA LEU A 27 11.02 2.80 2.71
C LEU A 27 12.09 3.06 1.63
N ALA A 28 12.51 4.31 1.48
CA ALA A 28 13.55 4.69 0.52
C ALA A 28 14.93 4.13 0.90
N ALA A 29 15.23 4.05 2.20
CA ALA A 29 16.44 3.44 2.74
C ALA A 29 16.44 1.89 2.64
N GLY A 30 15.28 1.27 2.42
CA GLY A 30 15.13 -0.18 2.37
C GLY A 30 14.82 -0.83 3.72
N ASP A 31 14.65 -0.04 4.78
CA ASP A 31 14.37 -0.49 6.14
C ASP A 31 12.88 -0.78 6.33
N PHE A 32 12.36 -1.76 5.57
CA PHE A 32 10.92 -2.03 5.45
C PHE A 32 10.25 -2.40 6.77
N MET A 33 10.94 -3.11 7.67
CA MET A 33 10.42 -3.45 9.00
C MET A 33 10.35 -2.20 9.89
N ALA A 34 11.38 -1.34 9.86
CA ALA A 34 11.38 -0.11 10.64
C ALA A 34 10.32 0.88 10.13
N ALA A 35 10.06 0.91 8.83
CA ALA A 35 9.04 1.76 8.20
C ALA A 35 7.62 1.47 8.73
N GLN A 36 7.33 0.24 9.15
CA GLN A 36 6.00 -0.14 9.67
C GLN A 36 5.64 0.66 10.92
N VAL A 37 6.59 0.89 11.82
CA VAL A 37 6.32 1.52 13.13
C VAL A 37 5.69 2.93 12.98
N PRO A 38 6.30 3.90 12.28
CA PRO A 38 5.69 5.21 12.11
C PRO A 38 4.43 5.14 11.22
N LEU A 39 4.39 4.26 10.22
CA LEU A 39 3.25 4.15 9.29
C LEU A 39 2.00 3.53 9.96
N GLU A 40 2.15 2.54 10.83
CA GLU A 40 1.06 1.98 11.64
C GLU A 40 0.51 3.03 12.62
N ARG A 41 1.38 3.84 13.21
CA ARG A 41 0.94 4.96 14.07
C ARG A 41 0.17 6.00 13.25
N ALA A 42 0.67 6.36 12.08
CA ALA A 42 0.00 7.28 11.18
C ALA A 42 -1.36 6.73 10.73
N ARG A 43 -1.46 5.42 10.42
CA ARG A 43 -2.72 4.71 10.09
C ARG A 43 -3.73 4.73 11.24
N ARG A 44 -3.29 4.58 12.48
CA ARG A 44 -4.19 4.67 13.65
C ARG A 44 -4.78 6.07 13.83
N LEU A 45 -4.01 7.11 13.49
CA LEU A 45 -4.46 8.50 13.61
C LEU A 45 -5.34 8.93 12.42
N GLU A 46 -5.04 8.46 11.21
CA GLU A 46 -5.83 8.70 10.01
C GLU A 46 -6.14 7.37 9.27
N PRO A 47 -7.21 6.66 9.68
CA PRO A 47 -7.53 5.34 9.14
C PRO A 47 -7.91 5.34 7.66
N ASP A 48 -8.36 6.46 7.10
CA ASP A 48 -8.85 6.50 5.71
C ASP A 48 -7.87 7.17 4.73
N LYS A 49 -6.72 7.63 5.23
CA LYS A 49 -5.73 8.31 4.38
C LYS A 49 -4.98 7.31 3.51
N SER A 50 -5.27 7.33 2.20
CA SER A 50 -4.71 6.37 1.25
C SER A 50 -3.20 6.49 1.06
N SER A 51 -2.60 7.68 1.17
CA SER A 51 -1.14 7.84 1.07
C SER A 51 -0.38 7.09 2.17
N ILE A 52 -0.94 7.04 3.38
CA ILE A 52 -0.39 6.24 4.48
C ILE A 52 -0.59 4.74 4.19
N ARG A 53 -1.63 4.39 3.42
CA ARG A 53 -2.19 3.03 3.28
C ARG A 53 -1.37 2.31 2.24
N GLU A 54 -1.15 2.98 1.13
CA GLU A 54 -0.16 2.63 0.13
C GLU A 54 1.26 2.51 0.73
N ALA A 55 1.71 3.49 1.52
CA ALA A 55 3.05 3.42 2.12
C ALA A 55 3.20 2.21 3.07
N LEU A 56 2.20 1.98 3.94
CA LEU A 56 2.20 0.84 4.85
C LEU A 56 2.12 -0.50 4.08
N GLY A 57 1.25 -0.58 3.07
CA GLY A 57 1.15 -1.75 2.18
C GLY A 57 2.47 -2.06 1.48
N ARG A 58 3.20 -1.02 1.03
CA ARG A 58 4.56 -1.18 0.47
C ARG A 58 5.54 -1.70 1.51
N ALA A 59 5.50 -1.19 2.75
CA ALA A 59 6.38 -1.66 3.82
C ALA A 59 6.14 -3.14 4.12
N TYR A 60 4.87 -3.53 4.29
CA TYR A 60 4.47 -4.92 4.50
C TYR A 60 4.86 -5.83 3.34
N PHE A 61 4.58 -5.41 2.09
CA PHE A 61 4.91 -6.22 0.93
C PHE A 61 6.41 -6.49 0.84
N ARG A 62 7.22 -5.46 1.08
CA ARG A 62 8.68 -5.55 0.97
C ARG A 62 9.32 -6.30 2.14
N SER A 63 8.63 -6.42 3.27
CA SER A 63 9.04 -7.25 4.41
C SER A 63 8.44 -8.66 4.40
N GLY A 64 7.69 -9.06 3.36
CA GLY A 64 7.09 -10.39 3.24
C GLY A 64 5.76 -10.58 3.97
N ARG A 65 5.18 -9.52 4.56
CA ARG A 65 3.86 -9.51 5.22
C ARG A 65 2.77 -9.33 4.16
N PHE A 66 2.58 -10.34 3.32
CA PHE A 66 1.80 -10.20 2.08
C PHE A 66 0.28 -10.07 2.33
N GLU A 67 -0.25 -10.68 3.39
CA GLU A 67 -1.67 -10.57 3.71
C GLU A 67 -2.00 -9.16 4.18
N GLU A 68 -1.22 -8.60 5.10
CA GLU A 68 -1.41 -7.23 5.57
C GLU A 68 -1.19 -6.22 4.45
N ALA A 69 -0.22 -6.47 3.55
CA ALA A 69 -0.06 -5.65 2.35
C ALA A 69 -1.32 -5.66 1.47
N ARG A 70 -1.92 -6.84 1.26
CA ARG A 70 -3.15 -7.01 0.48
C ARG A 70 -4.28 -6.19 1.08
N GLU A 71 -4.48 -6.24 2.39
CA GLU A 71 -5.51 -5.46 3.09
C GLU A 71 -5.33 -3.95 2.90
N GLU A 72 -4.11 -3.45 3.07
CA GLU A 72 -3.83 -2.01 2.90
C GLU A 72 -4.08 -1.55 1.45
N PHE A 73 -3.64 -2.32 0.44
CA PHE A 73 -3.89 -1.97 -0.96
C PHE A 73 -5.35 -2.12 -1.37
N ALA A 74 -6.08 -3.10 -0.82
CA ALA A 74 -7.52 -3.25 -1.03
C ALA A 74 -8.29 -2.02 -0.54
N ALA A 75 -7.93 -1.49 0.64
CA ALA A 75 -8.52 -0.27 1.15
C ALA A 75 -8.21 0.97 0.28
N VAL A 76 -7.02 1.03 -0.34
CA VAL A 76 -6.73 2.08 -1.34
C VAL A 76 -7.63 1.94 -2.56
N VAL A 77 -7.75 0.74 -3.13
CA VAL A 77 -8.59 0.47 -4.31
C VAL A 77 -10.07 0.75 -4.05
N GLU A 78 -10.57 0.42 -2.86
CA GLU A 78 -11.96 0.71 -2.48
C GLU A 78 -12.25 2.22 -2.50
N ARG A 79 -11.28 3.03 -2.03
CA ARG A 79 -11.41 4.49 -2.03
C ARG A 79 -11.15 5.12 -3.40
N TYR A 80 -10.17 4.58 -4.13
CA TYR A 80 -9.69 5.10 -5.40
C TYR A 80 -9.65 3.95 -6.43
N PRO A 81 -10.80 3.56 -7.01
CA PRO A 81 -10.91 2.41 -7.91
C PRO A 81 -10.25 2.61 -9.28
N VAL A 82 -9.67 3.79 -9.54
CA VAL A 82 -8.95 4.14 -10.78
C VAL A 82 -7.45 4.35 -10.54
N ASP A 83 -6.94 3.95 -9.37
CA ASP A 83 -5.51 3.99 -9.05
C ASP A 83 -4.81 2.73 -9.60
N ASP A 84 -4.14 2.89 -10.74
CA ASP A 84 -3.47 1.80 -11.43
C ASP A 84 -2.36 1.14 -10.59
N TYR A 85 -1.66 1.94 -9.77
CA TYR A 85 -0.59 1.46 -8.92
C TYR A 85 -1.13 0.63 -7.75
N ALA A 86 -2.23 1.07 -7.13
CA ALA A 86 -2.90 0.31 -6.08
C ALA A 86 -3.44 -1.03 -6.62
N HIS A 87 -4.03 -1.05 -7.81
CA HIS A 87 -4.42 -2.29 -8.48
C HIS A 87 -3.21 -3.20 -8.75
N TYR A 88 -2.11 -2.66 -9.26
CA TYR A 88 -0.88 -3.43 -9.48
C TYR A 88 -0.36 -4.06 -8.18
N CYS A 89 -0.24 -3.27 -7.11
CA CYS A 89 0.24 -3.71 -5.81
C CYS A 89 -0.69 -4.73 -5.14
N LEU A 90 -2.01 -4.54 -5.22
CA LEU A 90 -2.99 -5.50 -4.72
C LEU A 90 -2.89 -6.83 -5.49
N GLY A 91 -2.76 -6.79 -6.82
CA GLY A 91 -2.58 -7.99 -7.63
C GLY A 91 -1.30 -8.76 -7.25
N ARG A 92 -0.20 -8.04 -7.01
CA ARG A 92 1.08 -8.61 -6.55
C ARG A 92 0.96 -9.25 -5.17
N ALA A 93 0.26 -8.62 -4.23
CA ALA A 93 0.02 -9.16 -2.89
C ALA A 93 -0.90 -10.40 -2.94
N ALA A 94 -1.98 -10.33 -3.71
CA ALA A 94 -2.90 -11.44 -3.95
C ALA A 94 -2.17 -12.65 -4.55
N GLU A 95 -1.27 -12.45 -5.51
CA GLU A 95 -0.43 -13.52 -6.06
C GLU A 95 0.41 -14.20 -4.97
N LYS A 96 1.09 -13.41 -4.12
CA LYS A 96 1.96 -13.93 -3.05
C LYS A 96 1.21 -14.71 -1.97
N THR A 97 -0.10 -14.51 -1.88
CA THR A 97 -0.99 -15.20 -0.94
C THR A 97 -1.80 -16.33 -1.60
N GLY A 98 -1.50 -16.70 -2.86
CA GLY A 98 -2.17 -17.79 -3.58
C GLY A 98 -3.55 -17.44 -4.13
N ARG A 99 -3.97 -16.17 -4.08
CA ARG A 99 -5.27 -15.70 -4.60
C ARG A 99 -5.18 -15.39 -6.09
N HIS A 100 -4.94 -16.41 -6.92
CA HIS A 100 -4.62 -16.25 -8.33
C HIS A 100 -5.71 -15.54 -9.16
N LEU A 101 -6.99 -15.80 -8.87
CA LEU A 101 -8.10 -15.14 -9.57
C LEU A 101 -8.15 -13.63 -9.28
N GLU A 102 -7.99 -13.26 -8.01
CA GLU A 102 -7.90 -11.86 -7.57
C GLU A 102 -6.68 -11.18 -8.21
N ALA A 103 -5.52 -11.84 -8.17
CA ALA A 103 -4.30 -11.34 -8.79
C ALA A 103 -4.49 -11.03 -10.28
N ARG A 104 -5.08 -11.95 -11.04
CA ARG A 104 -5.35 -11.77 -12.48
C ARG A 104 -6.31 -10.62 -12.75
N ARG A 105 -7.36 -10.46 -11.93
CA ARG A 105 -8.32 -9.36 -12.07
C ARG A 105 -7.63 -8.01 -11.87
N HIS A 106 -6.88 -7.85 -10.78
CA HIS A 106 -6.23 -6.57 -10.47
C HIS A 106 -5.07 -6.26 -11.43
N ALA A 107 -4.32 -7.28 -11.88
CA ALA A 107 -3.30 -7.11 -12.92
C ALA A 107 -3.91 -6.65 -14.26
N ALA A 108 -5.08 -7.19 -14.64
CA ALA A 108 -5.77 -6.78 -15.85
C ALA A 108 -6.25 -5.31 -15.77
N LEU A 109 -6.81 -4.91 -14.62
CA LEU A 109 -7.24 -3.53 -14.41
C LEU A 109 -6.07 -2.55 -14.50
N ALA A 110 -4.95 -2.83 -13.81
CA ALA A 110 -3.75 -2.00 -13.88
C ALA A 110 -3.22 -1.86 -15.32
N ALA A 111 -3.11 -2.98 -16.05
CA ALA A 111 -2.63 -2.97 -17.44
C ALA A 111 -3.58 -2.26 -18.42
N CYS A 112 -4.90 -2.32 -18.18
CA CYS A 112 -5.88 -1.57 -18.97
C CYS A 112 -5.81 -0.05 -18.71
N MET A 113 -5.58 0.36 -17.46
CA MET A 113 -5.45 1.79 -17.11
C MET A 113 -4.15 2.39 -17.64
N ARG A 114 -3.05 1.62 -17.62
CA ARG A 114 -1.72 2.04 -18.08
C ARG A 114 -1.10 1.04 -19.06
N PRO A 115 -1.57 1.01 -20.32
CA PRO A 115 -1.04 0.10 -21.34
C PRO A 115 0.41 0.41 -21.75
N ASP A 116 0.91 1.62 -21.44
CA ASP A 116 2.30 2.05 -21.62
C ASP A 116 3.27 1.40 -20.62
N ARG A 117 2.77 0.92 -19.47
CA ARG A 117 3.57 0.30 -18.41
C ARG A 117 3.89 -1.16 -18.75
N ALA A 118 5.07 -1.38 -19.31
CA ALA A 118 5.55 -2.70 -19.70
C ALA A 118 5.57 -3.70 -18.52
N ASP A 119 5.86 -3.24 -17.30
CA ASP A 119 5.86 -4.05 -16.08
C ASP A 119 4.46 -4.56 -15.70
N TYR A 120 3.40 -3.79 -15.99
CA TYR A 120 2.01 -4.22 -15.72
C TYR A 120 1.57 -5.27 -16.71
N ARG A 121 1.88 -5.05 -17.99
CA ARG A 121 1.61 -6.04 -19.06
C ARG A 121 2.34 -7.35 -18.81
N ALA A 122 3.64 -7.29 -18.54
CA ALA A 122 4.45 -8.49 -18.26
C ALA A 122 3.92 -9.26 -17.03
N PHE A 123 3.47 -8.54 -16.00
CA PHE A 123 2.83 -9.16 -14.84
C PHE A 123 1.55 -9.92 -15.21
N LEU A 124 0.66 -9.30 -15.97
CA LEU A 124 -0.59 -9.93 -16.42
C LEU A 124 -0.34 -11.15 -17.32
N GLU A 125 0.59 -11.05 -18.27
CA GLU A 125 0.96 -12.15 -19.17
C GLU A 125 1.47 -13.36 -18.38
N ARG A 126 2.35 -13.11 -17.40
CA ARG A 126 2.88 -14.15 -16.52
C ARG A 126 1.79 -14.87 -15.73
N LEU A 127 0.80 -14.15 -15.21
CA LEU A 127 -0.34 -14.73 -14.49
C LEU A 127 -1.35 -15.47 -15.39
N ARG A 128 -1.34 -15.20 -16.70
CA ARG A 128 -2.19 -15.91 -17.68
C ARG A 128 -1.55 -17.21 -18.15
N ALA A 129 -0.23 -17.29 -18.10
CA ALA A 129 0.56 -18.45 -18.50
C ALA A 129 0.75 -19.50 -17.40
N SER A 130 0.49 -19.14 -16.13
CA SER A 130 0.44 -20.04 -14.97
C SER A 130 -0.93 -20.66 -14.78
#